data_AF-A0A953REZ9-F1
#
_entry.id   AF-A0A953REZ9-F1
#
_cell.length_a   1.000
_cell.length_b   1.000
_cell.length_c   1.000
_cell.angle_alpha   90.00
_cell.angle_beta   90.00
_cell.angle_gamma   90.00
#
_symmetry.space_group_name_H-M   'P 1'
#
loop_
_entity.id
_entity.type
_entity.pdbx_description
1 polymer ?
#
loop_
_entity_poly.entity_id
_entity_poly.type
_entity_poly.pdbx_seq_one_letter_code
_entity_poly.pdbx_strand_id
1 'polypeptide(L)'
;MGGQAVSSDVVRASLEKVLASSLFQGASRSRALLTFIVEEHVAGRLDRLKEYTIGAEALGRGDSFDPRTDPIVRAEASRLRGRLERYYAAEGRDDPVAIVLPKGSYVPQFLDRNLVQPGAAQPSDLPLKKPFRDRKPLWIAVGAFLPLAALAIIAWGPRYWAHFSRRHVIQFDVELKGAGTLHSEVGTDVVLSPDASRLVFVTLDKHGVSHLNMRRLEDSQIAELAGTQGARNPFFSPEGDWVAFWTEGKLMKTPVQGGSPVTLCDATDLLGGSWGEDGTIVASLGDNKLWRIPAAGGPPTVLLDLKNERSLPLWPQILPDGTVLFTNIGFSGPNGGTIEALSFKPDKR
;
A
#
# COMPACT_ATOMS: atom_id res chain seq x y z
N MET A 1 -28.49 8.42 -1.12
CA MET A 1 -29.22 7.55 -0.16
C MET A 1 -28.31 7.34 1.03
N GLY A 2 -28.75 7.70 2.24
CA GLY A 2 -27.93 7.59 3.44
C GLY A 2 -27.64 6.12 3.74
N GLY A 3 -26.36 5.76 3.82
CA GLY A 3 -25.95 4.47 4.34
C GLY A 3 -26.51 4.34 5.76
N GLN A 4 -27.38 3.36 5.98
CA GLN A 4 -27.85 3.05 7.33
C GLN A 4 -26.61 2.75 8.18
N ALA A 5 -26.43 3.52 9.25
CA ALA A 5 -25.43 3.22 10.26
C ALA A 5 -25.78 1.84 10.85
N VAL A 6 -24.82 0.92 10.84
CA VAL A 6 -24.98 -0.39 11.49
C VAL A 6 -25.33 -0.15 12.96
N SER A 7 -26.43 -0.75 13.43
CA SER A 7 -26.87 -0.55 14.81
C SER A 7 -25.81 -1.02 15.81
N SER A 8 -25.70 -0.34 16.95
CA SER A 8 -24.76 -0.67 18.02
C SER A 8 -24.84 -2.12 18.49
N ASP A 9 -26.04 -2.70 18.51
CA ASP A 9 -26.26 -4.09 18.94
C ASP A 9 -25.67 -5.09 17.94
N VAL A 10 -25.83 -4.82 16.64
CA VAL A 10 -25.23 -5.63 15.57
C VAL A 10 -23.70 -5.53 15.59
N VAL A 11 -23.16 -4.32 15.86
CA VAL A 11 -21.72 -4.13 16.02
C VAL A 11 -21.16 -4.96 17.18
N ARG A 12 -21.83 -4.96 18.34
CA ARG A 12 -21.41 -5.78 19.50
C ARG A 12 -21.52 -7.28 19.22
N ALA A 13 -22.58 -7.72 18.56
CA ALA A 13 -22.72 -9.11 18.15
C ALA A 13 -21.60 -9.56 17.20
N SER A 14 -21.18 -8.69 16.25
CA SER A 14 -20.03 -8.95 15.39
C SER A 14 -18.73 -9.04 16.20
N LEU A 15 -18.53 -8.13 17.15
CA LEU A 15 -17.38 -8.16 18.06
C LEU A 15 -17.31 -9.48 18.84
N GLU A 16 -18.41 -9.95 19.42
CA GLU A 16 -18.45 -11.21 20.18
C GLU A 16 -18.05 -12.41 19.31
N LYS A 17 -18.55 -12.49 18.08
CA LYS A 17 -18.17 -13.54 17.12
C LYS A 17 -16.69 -13.51 16.79
N VAL A 18 -16.12 -12.33 16.50
CA VAL A 18 -14.69 -12.17 16.22
C VAL A 18 -13.86 -12.60 17.43
N LEU A 19 -14.26 -12.21 18.63
CA LEU A 19 -13.56 -12.58 19.86
C LEU A 19 -13.70 -14.07 20.20
N ALA A 20 -14.78 -14.73 19.80
CA ALA A 20 -14.96 -16.17 20.04
C ALA A 20 -14.11 -17.05 19.08
N SER A 21 -13.61 -16.49 17.98
CA SER A 21 -12.89 -17.21 16.94
C SER A 21 -11.55 -17.79 17.38
N SER A 22 -11.13 -18.88 16.73
CA SER A 22 -9.84 -19.54 16.98
C SER A 22 -8.64 -18.60 16.82
N LEU A 23 -8.73 -17.63 15.91
CA LEU A 23 -7.71 -16.61 15.65
C LEU A 23 -7.57 -15.58 16.78
N PHE A 24 -8.59 -15.44 17.64
CA PHE A 24 -8.65 -14.43 18.71
C PHE A 24 -8.65 -15.02 20.12
N GLN A 25 -8.95 -16.31 20.32
CA GLN A 25 -8.96 -16.94 21.65
C GLN A 25 -7.64 -16.80 22.41
N GLY A 26 -6.50 -16.99 21.75
CA GLY A 26 -5.16 -16.86 22.36
C GLY A 26 -4.53 -15.46 22.28
N ALA A 27 -5.24 -14.45 21.75
CA ALA A 27 -4.66 -13.16 21.39
C ALA A 27 -5.05 -12.02 22.36
N SER A 28 -4.72 -12.15 23.65
CA SER A 28 -5.23 -11.27 24.73
C SER A 28 -5.10 -9.77 24.45
N ARG A 29 -3.97 -9.30 23.92
CA ARG A 29 -3.76 -7.88 23.58
C ARG A 29 -4.60 -7.42 22.38
N SER A 30 -4.70 -8.24 21.34
CA SER A 30 -5.54 -7.93 20.17
C SER A 30 -7.02 -7.93 20.54
N ARG A 31 -7.46 -8.82 21.44
CA ARG A 31 -8.82 -8.81 22.01
C ARG A 31 -9.07 -7.51 22.78
N ALA A 32 -8.19 -7.16 23.71
CA ALA A 32 -8.33 -5.96 24.53
C ALA A 32 -8.39 -4.68 23.66
N LEU A 33 -7.50 -4.57 22.68
CA LEU A 33 -7.51 -3.48 21.72
C LEU A 33 -8.82 -3.42 20.91
N LEU A 34 -9.24 -4.54 20.33
CA LEU A 34 -10.46 -4.62 19.52
C LEU A 34 -11.70 -4.27 20.34
N THR A 35 -11.84 -4.82 21.54
CA THR A 35 -12.94 -4.51 22.45
C THR A 35 -12.96 -3.02 22.78
N PHE A 36 -11.82 -2.45 23.16
CA PHE A 36 -11.73 -1.03 23.51
C PHE A 36 -12.16 -0.12 22.36
N ILE A 37 -11.61 -0.32 21.16
CA ILE A 37 -11.90 0.58 20.04
C ILE A 37 -13.36 0.48 19.56
N VAL A 38 -13.97 -0.71 19.66
CA VAL A 38 -15.36 -0.92 19.26
C VAL A 38 -16.32 -0.33 20.30
N GLU A 39 -16.09 -0.55 21.60
CA GLU A 39 -16.96 0.01 22.64
C GLU A 39 -16.88 1.54 22.72
N GLU A 40 -15.70 2.13 22.58
CA GLU A 40 -15.55 3.59 22.51
C GLU A 40 -16.22 4.18 21.26
N HIS A 41 -16.18 3.47 20.13
CA HIS A 41 -16.90 3.88 18.93
C HIS A 41 -18.42 3.81 19.14
N VAL A 42 -18.93 2.69 19.66
CA VAL A 42 -20.35 2.49 19.93
C VAL A 42 -20.87 3.53 20.94
N ALA A 43 -20.03 3.94 21.89
CA ALA A 43 -20.35 4.97 22.86
C ALA A 43 -20.17 6.42 22.32
N GLY A 44 -19.77 6.60 21.05
CA GLY A 44 -19.60 7.89 20.40
C GLY A 44 -18.36 8.68 20.84
N ARG A 45 -17.44 8.07 21.59
CA ARG A 45 -16.24 8.70 22.16
C ARG A 45 -15.01 8.54 21.26
N LEU A 46 -15.16 8.96 20.01
CA LEU A 46 -14.11 8.81 18.99
C LEU A 46 -12.82 9.58 19.31
N ASP A 47 -12.92 10.64 20.11
CA ASP A 47 -11.80 11.46 20.57
C ASP A 47 -10.85 10.71 21.53
N ARG A 48 -11.32 9.61 22.13
CA ARG A 48 -10.52 8.70 22.98
C ARG A 48 -9.77 7.64 22.18
N LEU A 49 -10.03 7.50 20.88
CA LEU A 49 -9.33 6.56 19.99
C LEU A 49 -7.98 7.13 19.51
N LYS A 50 -7.18 7.62 20.47
CA LYS A 50 -5.83 8.15 20.26
C LYS A 50 -4.79 7.16 20.78
N GLU A 51 -3.59 7.21 20.21
CA GLU A 51 -2.52 6.27 20.52
C GLU A 51 -2.22 6.23 22.04
N TYR A 52 -2.10 7.39 22.68
CA TYR A 52 -1.85 7.50 24.12
C TYR A 52 -2.91 6.76 24.96
N THR A 53 -4.19 7.09 24.77
CA THR A 53 -5.31 6.53 25.54
C THR A 53 -5.41 5.02 25.36
N ILE A 54 -5.24 4.54 24.12
CA ILE A 54 -5.24 3.11 23.80
C ILE A 54 -4.10 2.38 24.51
N GLY A 55 -2.89 2.94 24.50
CA GLY A 55 -1.74 2.33 25.17
C GLY A 55 -1.91 2.28 26.69
N ALA A 56 -2.35 3.39 27.27
CA ALA A 56 -2.56 3.52 28.71
C ALA A 56 -3.66 2.58 29.21
N GLU A 57 -4.83 2.56 28.56
CA GLU A 57 -6.03 1.91 29.07
C GLU A 57 -6.27 0.51 28.47
N ALA A 58 -6.14 0.34 27.15
CA ALA A 58 -6.46 -0.92 26.48
C ALA A 58 -5.30 -1.93 26.52
N LEU A 59 -4.05 -1.44 26.49
CA LEU A 59 -2.85 -2.28 26.48
C LEU A 59 -2.12 -2.33 27.83
N GLY A 60 -2.68 -1.69 28.86
CA GLY A 60 -2.24 -1.80 30.25
C GLY A 60 -0.88 -1.15 30.53
N ARG A 61 -0.51 -0.08 29.81
CA ARG A 61 0.74 0.65 30.04
C ARG A 61 0.62 1.75 31.09
N GLY A 62 -0.60 2.17 31.45
CA GLY A 62 -0.84 3.23 32.43
C GLY A 62 -0.32 4.60 31.99
N ASP A 63 -0.25 5.55 32.94
CA ASP A 63 0.03 6.97 32.67
C ASP A 63 1.48 7.26 32.23
N SER A 64 2.39 6.30 32.36
CA SER A 64 3.78 6.44 31.91
C SER A 64 3.98 6.10 30.42
N PHE A 65 2.92 5.76 29.71
CA PHE A 65 2.98 5.40 28.29
C PHE A 65 3.31 6.61 27.41
N ASP A 66 4.39 6.52 26.63
CA ASP A 66 4.74 7.50 25.60
C ASP A 66 4.70 6.87 24.19
N PRO A 67 3.72 7.26 23.34
CA PRO A 67 3.62 6.82 21.95
C PRO A 67 4.89 7.01 21.10
N ARG A 68 5.74 7.98 21.44
CA ARG A 68 6.96 8.29 20.69
C ARG A 68 8.03 7.24 20.90
N THR A 69 8.06 6.61 22.08
CA THR A 69 9.13 5.69 22.51
C THR A 69 8.67 4.24 22.61
N ASP A 70 7.39 3.98 22.92
CA ASP A 70 6.81 2.63 22.94
C ASP A 70 5.84 2.41 21.76
N PRO A 71 6.22 1.61 20.74
CA PRO A 71 5.39 1.37 19.57
C PRO A 71 4.28 0.33 19.80
N ILE A 72 4.01 -0.12 21.03
CA ILE A 72 3.08 -1.22 21.32
C ILE A 72 1.70 -1.03 20.68
N VAL A 73 1.15 0.18 20.68
CA VAL A 73 -0.18 0.46 20.09
C VAL A 73 -0.15 0.31 18.58
N ARG A 74 0.87 0.86 17.91
CA ARG A 74 1.06 0.71 16.46
C ARG A 74 1.29 -0.76 16.07
N ALA A 75 2.10 -1.48 16.84
CA ALA A 75 2.38 -2.90 16.60
C ALA A 75 1.14 -3.78 16.80
N GLU A 76 0.40 -3.59 17.90
CA GLU A 76 -0.84 -4.34 18.16
C GLU A 76 -1.95 -3.98 17.16
N ALA A 77 -2.06 -2.72 16.72
CA ALA A 77 -3.00 -2.35 15.67
C ALA A 77 -2.67 -3.04 14.34
N SER A 78 -1.40 -3.16 13.95
CA SER A 78 -0.99 -3.91 12.77
C SER A 78 -1.31 -5.41 12.88
N ARG A 79 -1.07 -6.01 14.05
CA ARG A 79 -1.45 -7.42 14.33
C ARG A 79 -2.96 -7.62 14.28
N LEU A 80 -3.72 -6.69 14.87
CA LEU A 80 -5.17 -6.72 14.87
C LEU A 80 -5.74 -6.66 13.45
N ARG A 81 -5.23 -5.77 12.59
CA ARG A 81 -5.62 -5.71 11.16
C ARG A 81 -5.42 -7.04 10.45
N GLY A 82 -4.23 -7.62 10.55
CA GLY A 82 -3.95 -8.91 9.91
C GLY A 82 -4.81 -10.07 10.47
N ARG A 83 -5.15 -10.04 11.77
CA ARG A 83 -6.07 -11.04 12.35
C ARG A 83 -7.51 -10.86 11.85
N LEU A 84 -8.01 -9.63 11.77
CA LEU A 84 -9.33 -9.33 11.21
C LEU A 84 -9.42 -9.79 9.74
N GLU A 85 -8.39 -9.51 8.94
CA GLU A 85 -8.32 -9.97 7.55
C GLU A 85 -8.42 -11.51 7.44
N ARG A 86 -7.63 -12.24 8.24
CA ARG A 86 -7.68 -13.72 8.27
C ARG A 86 -9.00 -14.26 8.78
N TYR A 87 -9.61 -13.60 9.76
CA TYR A 87 -10.91 -13.97 10.29
C TYR A 87 -12.00 -13.85 9.22
N TYR A 88 -12.10 -12.71 8.55
CA TYR A 88 -13.10 -12.49 7.50
C TYR A 88 -12.83 -13.26 6.21
N ALA A 89 -11.60 -13.76 6.00
CA ALA A 89 -11.29 -14.69 4.91
C ALA A 89 -11.70 -16.15 5.21
N ALA A 90 -11.92 -16.51 6.49
CA ALA A 90 -12.19 -17.87 6.94
C ALA A 90 -13.44 -17.94 7.83
N GLU A 91 -13.28 -17.99 9.16
CA GLU A 91 -14.38 -18.21 10.13
C GLU A 91 -15.54 -17.20 9.99
N GLY A 92 -15.23 -15.93 9.67
CA GLY A 92 -16.20 -14.85 9.50
C GLY A 92 -16.56 -14.56 8.03
N ARG A 93 -16.30 -15.49 7.10
CA ARG A 93 -16.53 -15.30 5.66
C ARG A 93 -17.94 -14.82 5.34
N ASP A 94 -18.93 -15.37 6.03
CA ASP A 94 -20.36 -15.09 5.80
C ASP A 94 -20.97 -14.17 6.86
N ASP A 95 -20.15 -13.52 7.69
CA ASP A 95 -20.67 -12.60 8.68
C ASP A 95 -21.27 -11.35 8.03
N PRO A 96 -22.47 -10.92 8.47
CA PRO A 96 -23.22 -9.84 7.86
C PRO A 96 -22.57 -8.47 8.07
N VAL A 97 -21.69 -8.33 9.08
CA VAL A 97 -20.98 -7.09 9.37
C VAL A 97 -19.50 -7.37 9.56
N ALA A 98 -18.67 -6.65 8.79
CA ALA A 98 -17.23 -6.68 8.96
C ALA A 98 -16.72 -5.45 9.72
N ILE A 99 -15.88 -5.71 10.73
CA ILE A 99 -15.11 -4.71 11.47
C ILE A 99 -13.80 -4.47 10.73
N VAL A 100 -13.63 -3.26 10.19
CA VAL A 100 -12.44 -2.85 9.45
C VAL A 100 -11.67 -1.81 10.25
N LEU A 101 -10.36 -2.00 10.39
CA LEU A 101 -9.48 -1.03 11.04
C LEU A 101 -8.53 -0.39 9.99
N PRO A 102 -8.82 0.81 9.47
CA PRO A 102 -8.01 1.43 8.42
C PRO A 102 -6.55 1.64 8.83
N LYS A 103 -5.63 1.61 7.86
CA LYS A 103 -4.22 1.96 8.10
C LYS A 103 -4.12 3.41 8.57
N GLY A 104 -3.26 3.66 9.58
CA GLY A 104 -3.06 5.00 10.15
C GLY A 104 -4.21 5.52 11.02
N SER A 105 -5.28 4.75 11.21
CA SER A 105 -6.42 5.09 12.07
C SER A 105 -6.60 4.04 13.17
N TYR A 106 -7.07 4.50 14.33
CA TYR A 106 -7.58 3.64 15.40
C TYR A 106 -9.11 3.62 15.49
N VAL A 107 -9.78 4.37 14.61
CA VAL A 107 -11.24 4.40 14.52
C VAL A 107 -11.72 3.23 13.65
N PRO A 108 -12.46 2.26 14.21
CA PRO A 108 -13.00 1.16 13.42
C PRO A 108 -14.14 1.64 12.52
N GLN A 109 -14.31 0.96 11.39
CA GLN A 109 -15.43 1.11 10.46
C GLN A 109 -16.21 -0.20 10.42
N PHE A 110 -17.53 -0.09 10.28
CA PHE A 110 -18.43 -1.24 10.26
C PHE A 110 -19.12 -1.30 8.90
N LEU A 111 -18.84 -2.36 8.15
CA LEU A 111 -19.38 -2.57 6.81
C LEU A 111 -20.49 -3.61 6.86
N ASP A 112 -21.71 -3.23 6.51
CA ASP A 112 -22.80 -4.17 6.25
C ASP A 112 -22.55 -4.89 4.91
N ARG A 113 -22.26 -6.19 4.99
CA ARG A 113 -21.94 -7.05 3.85
C ARG A 113 -23.18 -7.61 3.17
N ASN A 114 -24.36 -7.49 3.80
CA ASN A 114 -25.64 -7.82 3.14
C ASN A 114 -26.05 -6.72 2.16
N LEU A 115 -25.58 -5.48 2.35
CA LEU A 115 -25.77 -4.36 1.43
C LEU A 115 -24.76 -4.37 0.26
N VAL A 116 -23.77 -5.26 0.30
CA VAL A 116 -22.71 -5.39 -0.71
C VAL A 116 -22.74 -6.81 -1.29
N GLN A 117 -23.85 -7.18 -1.95
CA GLN A 117 -23.83 -8.27 -2.94
C GLN A 117 -23.34 -7.72 -4.29
N PRO A 118 -22.44 -8.42 -5.00
CA PRO A 118 -22.02 -8.05 -6.35
C PRO A 118 -23.14 -8.41 -7.34
N GLY A 119 -24.04 -7.46 -7.58
CA GLY A 119 -25.08 -7.58 -8.59
C GLY A 119 -25.97 -6.35 -8.59
N ALA A 120 -25.93 -5.60 -9.69
CA ALA A 120 -26.70 -4.39 -9.97
C ALA A 120 -26.26 -3.10 -9.24
N ALA A 121 -25.21 -2.47 -9.76
CA ALA A 121 -25.10 -1.00 -9.74
C ALA A 121 -25.03 -0.50 -11.18
N GLN A 122 -26.19 -0.47 -11.82
CA GLN A 122 -26.43 0.37 -13.00
C GLN A 122 -26.45 1.83 -12.51
N PRO A 123 -25.79 2.78 -13.19
CA PRO A 123 -25.79 4.18 -12.77
C PRO A 123 -27.20 4.73 -12.99
N SER A 124 -27.99 4.81 -11.92
CA SER A 124 -29.30 5.43 -11.94
C SER A 124 -29.14 6.91 -11.59
N ASP A 125 -29.35 7.74 -12.61
CA ASP A 125 -29.73 9.13 -12.49
C ASP A 125 -30.91 9.25 -11.52
N LEU A 126 -30.72 9.92 -10.38
CA LEU A 126 -31.84 10.51 -9.65
C LEU A 126 -31.50 11.87 -9.04
N PRO A 127 -32.49 12.78 -8.99
CA PRO A 127 -32.31 14.22 -9.06
C PRO A 127 -32.09 14.86 -7.69
N LEU A 128 -31.39 16.00 -7.69
CA LEU A 128 -31.27 16.86 -6.51
C LEU A 128 -32.63 17.41 -6.09
N LYS A 129 -33.14 16.97 -4.93
CA LYS A 129 -34.34 17.53 -4.30
C LYS A 129 -33.95 18.74 -3.43
N LYS A 130 -34.39 19.94 -3.83
CA LYS A 130 -34.78 21.04 -2.91
C LYS A 130 -36.32 20.99 -2.78
N PRO A 131 -37.00 21.53 -1.75
CA PRO A 131 -36.60 22.67 -0.90
C PRO A 131 -36.95 22.53 0.60
N PHE A 132 -36.58 23.52 1.44
CA PHE A 132 -37.56 24.21 2.31
C PHE A 132 -37.01 25.60 2.69
N ARG A 133 -37.70 26.62 2.13
CA ARG A 133 -37.92 27.98 2.67
C ARG A 133 -38.56 27.88 4.06
N ASP A 134 -38.65 28.86 4.96
CA ASP A 134 -38.40 30.30 5.07
C ASP A 134 -38.39 30.55 6.58
N ARG A 135 -37.44 31.33 7.13
CA ARG A 135 -37.68 32.33 8.20
C ARG A 135 -36.59 33.40 8.13
N LYS A 136 -36.99 34.67 7.98
CA LYS A 136 -36.22 35.92 8.14
C LYS A 136 -37.03 36.84 9.09
N PRO A 137 -36.54 38.02 9.55
CA PRO A 137 -35.20 38.63 9.47
C PRO A 137 -34.71 39.16 10.85
N LEU A 138 -33.41 39.43 11.04
CA LEU A 138 -32.66 40.73 11.02
C LEU A 138 -31.74 40.61 12.29
N TRP A 139 -30.47 41.02 12.37
CA TRP A 139 -29.92 42.38 12.38
C TRP A 139 -28.56 42.44 11.66
N ILE A 140 -28.34 43.60 11.06
CA ILE A 140 -27.29 44.00 10.13
C ILE A 140 -25.97 44.26 10.87
N ALA A 141 -24.86 43.59 10.52
CA ALA A 141 -23.49 44.05 10.87
C ALA A 141 -22.30 43.36 10.12
N VAL A 142 -22.47 42.68 8.98
CA VAL A 142 -21.33 42.02 8.26
C VAL A 142 -21.26 42.38 6.76
N GLY A 143 -21.94 43.45 6.35
CA GLY A 143 -22.22 43.77 4.94
C GLY A 143 -21.06 44.25 4.06
N ALA A 144 -19.85 44.46 4.57
CA ALA A 144 -18.77 45.07 3.78
C ALA A 144 -17.57 44.17 3.46
N PHE A 145 -17.42 42.98 4.07
CA PHE A 145 -16.25 42.11 3.83
C PHE A 145 -16.52 40.86 2.98
N LEU A 146 -17.80 40.47 2.82
CA LEU A 146 -18.17 39.31 2.01
C LEU A 146 -17.99 39.48 0.49
N PRO A 147 -18.24 40.64 -0.16
CA PRO A 147 -18.08 40.73 -1.61
C PRO A 147 -16.61 40.71 -2.04
N LEU A 148 -15.68 41.23 -1.22
CA LEU A 148 -14.24 41.21 -1.50
C LEU A 148 -13.61 39.84 -1.30
N ALA A 149 -13.99 39.11 -0.24
CA ALA A 149 -13.55 37.73 -0.05
C ALA A 149 -14.12 36.80 -1.14
N ALA A 150 -15.37 37.01 -1.56
CA ALA A 150 -15.97 36.26 -2.66
C ALA A 150 -15.28 36.56 -4.00
N LEU A 151 -14.93 37.83 -4.29
CA LEU A 151 -14.20 38.20 -5.50
C LEU A 151 -12.77 37.63 -5.51
N ALA A 152 -12.07 37.59 -4.37
CA ALA A 152 -10.76 36.95 -4.26
C ALA A 152 -10.84 35.43 -4.49
N ILE A 153 -11.86 34.76 -3.93
CA ILE A 153 -12.09 33.32 -4.14
C ILE A 153 -12.52 33.02 -5.59
N ILE A 154 -13.27 33.91 -6.25
CA ILE A 154 -13.67 33.73 -7.66
C ILE A 154 -12.50 34.03 -8.62
N ALA A 155 -11.65 35.01 -8.29
CA ALA A 155 -10.51 35.38 -9.14
C ALA A 155 -9.30 34.43 -9.00
N TRP A 156 -9.11 33.82 -7.81
CA TRP A 156 -7.97 32.92 -7.54
C TRP A 156 -8.36 31.45 -7.36
N GLY A 157 -9.62 31.14 -7.05
CA GLY A 157 -10.12 29.78 -6.87
C GLY A 157 -9.90 28.85 -8.07
N PRO A 158 -10.07 29.28 -9.33
CA PRO A 158 -9.80 28.42 -10.49
C PRO A 158 -8.31 28.07 -10.66
N ARG A 159 -7.39 28.88 -10.13
CA ARG A 159 -5.94 28.61 -10.15
C ARG A 159 -5.51 27.71 -8.98
N TYR A 160 -6.18 27.80 -7.83
CA TYR A 160 -5.90 26.94 -6.68
C TYR A 160 -6.62 25.57 -6.74
N TRP A 161 -7.74 25.45 -7.45
CA TRP A 161 -8.51 24.19 -7.56
C TRP A 161 -8.22 23.37 -8.82
N ALA A 162 -7.43 23.88 -9.76
CA ALA A 162 -6.96 23.10 -10.92
C ALA A 162 -6.01 21.94 -10.54
N HIS A 163 -5.52 21.87 -9.29
CA HIS A 163 -4.66 20.77 -8.82
C HIS A 163 -5.38 19.71 -7.99
N PHE A 164 -6.65 19.90 -7.64
CA PHE A 164 -7.49 18.75 -7.29
C PHE A 164 -8.02 18.16 -8.58
N SER A 165 -7.11 17.60 -9.39
CA SER A 165 -7.49 16.56 -10.33
C SER A 165 -8.35 15.60 -9.52
N ARG A 166 -9.63 15.48 -9.90
CA ARG A 166 -10.45 14.34 -9.49
C ARG A 166 -9.53 13.15 -9.66
N ARG A 167 -9.20 12.44 -8.58
CA ARG A 167 -8.55 11.15 -8.69
C ARG A 167 -9.56 10.29 -9.43
N HIS A 168 -9.47 10.29 -10.75
CA HIS A 168 -10.22 9.38 -11.58
C HIS A 168 -9.72 8.02 -11.12
N VAL A 169 -10.57 7.29 -10.40
CA VAL A 169 -10.32 5.88 -10.13
C VAL A 169 -10.36 5.24 -11.51
N ILE A 170 -9.18 4.95 -12.06
CA ILE A 170 -9.08 4.22 -13.31
C ILE A 170 -9.20 2.74 -12.93
N GLN A 171 -10.37 2.18 -13.17
CA GLN A 171 -10.56 0.74 -13.15
C GLN A 171 -10.48 0.25 -14.59
N PHE A 172 -9.57 -0.67 -14.87
CA PHE A 172 -9.43 -1.27 -16.19
C PHE A 172 -9.03 -2.73 -16.04
N ASP A 173 -9.55 -3.56 -16.95
CA ASP A 173 -9.16 -4.96 -17.04
C ASP A 173 -7.92 -5.10 -17.94
N VAL A 174 -6.98 -5.92 -17.50
CA VAL A 174 -5.82 -6.32 -18.32
C VAL A 174 -6.07 -7.74 -18.79
N GLU A 175 -6.63 -7.86 -19.98
CA GLU A 175 -6.76 -9.16 -20.64
C GLU A 175 -5.40 -9.57 -21.20
N LEU A 176 -4.84 -10.65 -20.66
CA LEU A 176 -3.58 -11.26 -21.12
C LEU A 176 -3.85 -12.03 -22.43
N LYS A 177 -4.28 -11.33 -23.50
CA LYS A 177 -4.52 -11.98 -24.78
C LYS A 177 -3.19 -12.42 -25.40
N GLY A 178 -3.07 -13.70 -25.70
CA GLY A 178 -2.02 -14.26 -26.57
C GLY A 178 -0.58 -14.27 -26.01
N ALA A 179 -0.31 -13.63 -24.87
CA ALA A 179 1.06 -13.45 -24.36
C ALA A 179 1.51 -14.53 -23.35
N GLY A 180 0.63 -15.43 -22.93
CA GLY A 180 0.95 -16.45 -21.93
C GLY A 180 0.26 -16.25 -20.58
N THR A 181 0.43 -17.21 -19.68
CA THR A 181 -0.04 -17.10 -18.29
C THR A 181 0.93 -16.24 -17.48
N LEU A 182 0.43 -15.48 -16.49
CA LEU A 182 1.30 -14.95 -15.45
C LEU A 182 2.01 -16.13 -14.78
N HIS A 183 3.33 -16.06 -14.73
CA HIS A 183 4.10 -16.95 -13.86
C HIS A 183 3.91 -16.46 -12.43
N SER A 184 3.87 -17.36 -11.44
CA SER A 184 3.92 -17.00 -10.03
C SER A 184 4.55 -18.16 -9.28
N GLU A 185 5.87 -18.13 -9.16
CA GLU A 185 6.57 -19.07 -8.26
C GLU A 185 7.26 -18.33 -7.10
N VAL A 186 7.99 -17.22 -7.31
CA VAL A 186 8.41 -16.26 -6.27
C VAL A 186 8.82 -14.94 -6.95
N GLY A 187 8.31 -13.78 -6.50
CA GLY A 187 8.78 -12.47 -6.96
C GLY A 187 7.71 -11.47 -7.35
N THR A 188 8.13 -10.34 -7.92
CA THR A 188 7.23 -9.38 -8.58
C THR A 188 7.09 -9.76 -10.05
N ASP A 189 5.87 -9.92 -10.55
CA ASP A 189 5.60 -10.24 -11.96
C ASP A 189 4.87 -9.12 -12.70
N VAL A 190 4.44 -8.08 -12.00
CA VAL A 190 3.73 -6.92 -12.56
C VAL A 190 4.20 -5.66 -11.86
N VAL A 191 4.59 -4.66 -12.64
CA VAL A 191 4.98 -3.33 -12.16
C VAL A 191 4.29 -2.23 -12.94
N LEU A 192 4.00 -1.13 -12.24
CA LEU A 192 3.41 0.08 -12.79
C LEU A 192 4.48 1.16 -12.86
N SER A 193 4.53 1.92 -13.96
CA SER A 193 5.45 3.06 -14.08
C SER A 193 5.13 4.14 -13.03
N PRO A 194 6.11 4.94 -12.58
CA PRO A 194 5.89 5.96 -11.56
C PRO A 194 4.84 7.02 -11.94
N ASP A 195 4.74 7.36 -13.22
CA ASP A 195 3.74 8.27 -13.79
C ASP A 195 2.35 7.60 -13.98
N ALA A 196 2.22 6.32 -13.64
CA ALA A 196 1.04 5.50 -13.82
C ALA A 196 0.52 5.45 -15.27
N SER A 197 1.39 5.61 -16.28
CA SER A 197 1.01 5.56 -17.69
C SER A 197 1.25 4.19 -18.35
N ARG A 198 2.05 3.31 -17.74
CA ARG A 198 2.49 2.04 -18.32
C ARG A 198 2.52 0.92 -17.30
N LEU A 199 2.22 -0.29 -17.78
CA LEU A 199 2.37 -1.54 -17.06
C LEU A 199 3.47 -2.35 -17.73
N VAL A 200 4.37 -2.93 -16.94
CA VAL A 200 5.27 -4.00 -17.40
C VAL A 200 4.99 -5.26 -16.60
N PHE A 201 4.87 -6.38 -17.28
CA PHE A 201 4.50 -7.65 -16.67
C PHE A 201 5.21 -8.83 -17.32
N VAL A 202 5.41 -9.88 -16.52
CA VAL A 202 6.07 -11.12 -16.92
C VAL A 202 5.04 -12.11 -17.43
N THR A 203 5.27 -12.69 -18.61
CA THR A 203 4.45 -13.79 -19.13
C THR A 203 5.31 -14.97 -19.55
N LEU A 204 4.74 -16.17 -19.58
CA LEU A 204 5.41 -17.37 -20.11
C LEU A 204 4.98 -17.64 -21.55
N ASP A 205 5.94 -17.87 -22.44
CA ASP A 205 5.62 -18.37 -23.77
C ASP A 205 5.19 -19.85 -23.74
N LYS A 206 4.86 -20.38 -24.92
CA LYS A 206 4.46 -21.79 -25.12
C LYS A 206 5.52 -22.82 -24.70
N HIS A 207 6.77 -22.41 -24.51
CA HIS A 207 7.88 -23.23 -24.07
C HIS A 207 8.18 -23.05 -22.58
N GLY A 208 7.42 -22.21 -21.87
CA GLY A 208 7.63 -21.90 -20.45
C GLY A 208 8.78 -20.92 -20.21
N VAL A 209 9.26 -20.20 -21.23
CA VAL A 209 10.27 -19.15 -21.07
C VAL A 209 9.56 -17.84 -20.72
N SER A 210 10.05 -17.15 -19.69
CA SER A 210 9.46 -15.87 -19.29
C SER A 210 9.95 -14.71 -20.16
N HIS A 211 9.09 -13.72 -20.41
CA HIS A 211 9.40 -12.51 -21.17
C HIS A 211 8.75 -11.29 -20.50
N LEU A 212 9.37 -10.11 -20.66
CA LEU A 212 8.75 -8.86 -20.25
C LEU A 212 7.87 -8.32 -21.36
N ASN A 213 6.65 -7.95 -20.99
CA ASN A 213 5.68 -7.32 -21.85
C ASN A 213 5.33 -5.95 -21.30
N MET A 214 5.15 -4.98 -22.18
CA MET A 214 4.78 -3.61 -21.86
C MET A 214 3.43 -3.29 -22.46
N ARG A 215 2.60 -2.60 -21.68
CA ARG A 215 1.32 -2.05 -22.13
C ARG A 215 1.18 -0.61 -21.63
N ARG A 216 0.83 0.32 -22.52
CA ARG A 216 0.36 1.66 -22.10
C ARG A 216 -1.03 1.52 -21.51
N LEU A 217 -1.35 2.22 -20.43
CA LEU A 217 -2.67 2.12 -19.81
C LEU A 217 -3.80 2.67 -20.69
N GLU A 218 -3.49 3.66 -21.52
CA GLU A 218 -4.43 4.26 -22.47
C GLU A 218 -4.74 3.35 -23.66
N ASP A 219 -3.84 2.41 -23.98
CA ASP A 219 -3.95 1.52 -25.13
C ASP A 219 -4.17 0.07 -24.69
N SER A 220 -4.77 -0.74 -25.55
CA SER A 220 -4.89 -2.19 -25.33
C SER A 220 -3.76 -3.00 -25.96
N GLN A 221 -2.81 -2.34 -26.63
CA GLN A 221 -1.70 -3.00 -27.30
C GLN A 221 -0.64 -3.44 -26.28
N ILE A 222 -0.22 -4.69 -26.39
CA ILE A 222 0.85 -5.29 -25.60
C ILE A 222 2.05 -5.46 -26.54
N ALA A 223 3.20 -4.93 -26.13
CA ALA A 223 4.46 -5.08 -26.86
C ALA A 223 5.45 -5.86 -26.00
N GLU A 224 6.05 -6.91 -26.58
CA GLU A 224 7.14 -7.64 -25.94
C GLU A 224 8.42 -6.78 -25.95
N LEU A 225 9.13 -6.75 -24.82
CA LEU A 225 10.44 -6.13 -24.73
C LEU A 225 11.50 -7.13 -25.19
N ALA A 226 12.04 -6.92 -26.40
CA ALA A 226 13.02 -7.82 -26.99
C ALA A 226 14.26 -8.02 -26.10
N GLY A 227 14.81 -9.25 -26.11
CA GLY A 227 16.00 -9.61 -25.33
C GLY A 227 15.74 -9.90 -23.85
N THR A 228 14.48 -10.07 -23.45
CA THR A 228 14.09 -10.31 -22.05
C THR A 228 13.72 -11.77 -21.78
N GLN A 229 14.26 -12.70 -22.56
CA GLN A 229 14.06 -14.13 -22.33
C GLN A 229 14.57 -14.52 -20.94
N GLY A 230 13.75 -15.26 -20.19
CA GLY A 230 14.05 -15.64 -18.81
C GLY A 230 13.89 -14.52 -17.78
N ALA A 231 13.35 -13.36 -18.17
CA ALA A 231 13.23 -12.21 -17.27
C ALA A 231 12.30 -12.46 -16.08
N ARG A 232 12.69 -11.94 -14.91
CA ARG A 232 11.97 -12.03 -13.63
C ARG A 232 12.18 -10.78 -12.78
N ASN A 233 11.28 -10.54 -11.84
CA ASN A 233 11.38 -9.46 -10.85
C ASN A 233 11.65 -8.07 -11.46
N PRO A 234 10.83 -7.60 -12.43
CA PRO A 234 11.04 -6.28 -12.99
C PRO A 234 10.78 -5.17 -11.96
N PHE A 235 11.48 -4.04 -12.11
CA PHE A 235 11.19 -2.79 -11.41
C PHE A 235 11.58 -1.59 -12.28
N PHE A 236 10.81 -0.50 -12.17
CA PHE A 236 11.03 0.69 -12.99
C PHE A 236 12.15 1.57 -12.45
N SER A 237 12.78 2.32 -13.35
CA SER A 237 13.51 3.52 -13.00
C SER A 237 12.57 4.65 -12.55
N PRO A 238 13.03 5.64 -11.77
CA PRO A 238 12.19 6.72 -11.25
C PRO A 238 11.50 7.55 -12.33
N GLU A 239 12.16 7.75 -13.46
CA GLU A 239 11.62 8.45 -14.63
C GLU A 239 10.68 7.59 -15.48
N GLY A 240 10.67 6.27 -15.28
CA GLY A 240 9.81 5.33 -16.01
C GLY A 240 10.28 4.96 -17.42
N ASP A 241 11.47 5.41 -17.84
CA ASP A 241 12.04 5.12 -19.16
C ASP A 241 12.76 3.76 -19.24
N TRP A 242 13.16 3.20 -18.09
CA TRP A 242 13.88 1.94 -18.00
C TRP A 242 13.18 0.95 -17.06
N VAL A 243 13.34 -0.33 -17.37
CA VAL A 243 12.99 -1.43 -16.46
C VAL A 243 14.24 -2.26 -16.22
N ALA A 244 14.57 -2.43 -14.94
CA ALA A 244 15.56 -3.40 -14.49
C ALA A 244 14.90 -4.74 -14.19
N PHE A 245 15.59 -5.84 -14.44
CA PHE A 245 15.08 -7.20 -14.31
C PHE A 245 16.23 -8.20 -14.18
N TRP A 246 15.91 -9.39 -13.68
CA TRP A 246 16.87 -10.49 -13.61
C TRP A 246 16.68 -11.46 -14.75
N THR A 247 17.78 -11.91 -15.35
CA THR A 247 17.81 -13.05 -16.25
C THR A 247 19.19 -13.68 -16.26
N GLU A 248 19.28 -14.99 -16.49
CA GLU A 248 20.55 -15.73 -16.65
C GLU A 248 21.62 -15.44 -15.56
N GLY A 249 21.18 -15.27 -14.30
CA GLY A 249 22.09 -14.98 -13.19
C GLY A 249 22.70 -13.56 -13.22
N LYS A 250 22.04 -12.62 -13.90
CA LYS A 250 22.46 -11.22 -14.04
C LYS A 250 21.30 -10.29 -13.73
N LEU A 251 21.66 -9.13 -13.21
CA LEU A 251 20.78 -7.97 -13.18
C LEU A 251 21.02 -7.16 -14.45
N MET A 252 19.96 -6.91 -15.20
CA MET A 252 19.98 -6.16 -16.46
C MET A 252 18.97 -5.02 -16.41
N LYS A 253 19.07 -4.09 -17.35
CA LYS A 253 18.03 -3.09 -17.62
C LYS A 253 17.74 -2.98 -19.11
N THR A 254 16.51 -2.62 -19.48
CA THR A 254 16.13 -2.38 -20.87
C THR A 254 15.26 -1.13 -21.00
N PRO A 255 15.33 -0.37 -22.11
CA PRO A 255 14.43 0.74 -22.35
C PRO A 255 12.98 0.25 -22.50
N VAL A 256 12.05 0.96 -21.88
CA VAL A 256 10.60 0.61 -21.91
C VAL A 256 10.00 0.81 -23.29
N GLN A 257 10.59 1.68 -24.12
CA GLN A 257 10.16 1.91 -25.51
C GLN A 257 10.70 0.85 -26.49
N GLY A 258 11.46 -0.13 -26.00
CA GLY A 258 12.18 -1.09 -26.82
C GLY A 258 13.62 -0.65 -27.08
N GLY A 259 14.48 -1.65 -27.26
CA GLY A 259 15.93 -1.47 -27.40
C GLY A 259 16.66 -2.73 -26.96
N SER A 260 17.99 -2.66 -26.91
CA SER A 260 18.82 -3.76 -26.41
C SER A 260 19.00 -3.67 -24.89
N PRO A 261 18.81 -4.78 -24.15
CA PRO A 261 19.14 -4.84 -22.74
C PRO A 261 20.62 -4.56 -22.47
N VAL A 262 20.89 -3.94 -21.32
CA VAL A 262 22.22 -3.61 -20.81
C VAL A 262 22.44 -4.37 -19.52
N THR A 263 23.54 -5.12 -19.44
CA THR A 263 23.97 -5.78 -18.21
C THR A 263 24.44 -4.76 -17.18
N LEU A 264 23.91 -4.85 -15.95
CA LEU A 264 24.36 -4.02 -14.82
C LEU A 264 25.43 -4.75 -14.02
N CYS A 265 25.16 -6.01 -13.63
CA CYS A 265 26.10 -6.86 -12.90
C CYS A 265 25.64 -8.32 -12.87
N ASP A 266 26.51 -9.20 -12.40
CA ASP A 266 26.12 -10.56 -12.03
C ASP A 266 25.25 -10.52 -10.76
N ALA A 267 24.21 -11.36 -10.74
CA ALA A 267 23.20 -11.41 -9.69
C ALA A 267 22.62 -12.83 -9.60
N THR A 268 23.06 -13.59 -8.61
CA THR A 268 22.64 -14.99 -8.45
C THR A 268 21.32 -15.14 -7.70
N ASP A 269 20.87 -14.07 -7.06
CA ASP A 269 19.66 -14.04 -6.23
C ASP A 269 18.60 -13.09 -6.79
N LEU A 270 17.33 -13.44 -6.56
CA LEU A 270 16.16 -12.81 -7.21
C LEU A 270 15.28 -12.03 -6.22
N LEU A 271 15.84 -11.60 -5.09
CA LEU A 271 15.07 -11.10 -3.94
C LEU A 271 14.74 -9.59 -4.06
N GLY A 272 14.64 -9.10 -5.28
CA GLY A 272 14.15 -7.77 -5.62
C GLY A 272 15.19 -6.65 -5.56
N GLY A 273 14.76 -5.50 -6.08
CA GLY A 273 15.55 -4.29 -6.16
C GLY A 273 14.68 -3.05 -6.29
N SER A 274 15.28 -1.89 -6.06
CA SER A 274 14.65 -0.59 -6.17
C SER A 274 15.63 0.40 -6.76
N TRP A 275 15.11 1.34 -7.55
CA TRP A 275 15.89 2.35 -8.25
C TRP A 275 15.59 3.72 -7.65
N GLY A 276 16.64 4.45 -7.26
CA GLY A 276 16.58 5.78 -6.67
C GLY A 276 16.76 6.88 -7.72
N GLU A 277 16.26 8.08 -7.40
CA GLU A 277 16.30 9.28 -8.27
C GLU A 277 17.73 9.74 -8.60
N ASP A 278 18.70 9.37 -7.78
CA ASP A 278 20.13 9.65 -7.98
C ASP A 278 20.82 8.70 -8.97
N GLY A 279 20.06 7.78 -9.59
CA GLY A 279 20.59 6.75 -10.47
C GLY A 279 21.23 5.57 -9.73
N THR A 280 21.03 5.47 -8.42
CA THR A 280 21.46 4.33 -7.61
C THR A 280 20.39 3.24 -7.63
N ILE A 281 20.78 2.00 -7.88
CA ILE A 281 19.96 0.82 -7.65
C ILE A 281 20.40 0.16 -6.35
N VAL A 282 19.44 -0.21 -5.50
CA VAL A 282 19.67 -1.08 -4.35
C VAL A 282 19.00 -2.41 -4.61
N ALA A 283 19.75 -3.50 -4.54
CA ALA A 283 19.23 -4.84 -4.79
C ALA A 283 19.89 -5.90 -3.91
N SER A 284 19.18 -7.01 -3.69
CA SER A 284 19.81 -8.24 -3.18
C SER A 284 20.41 -8.99 -4.36
N LEU A 285 21.73 -9.19 -4.34
CA LEU A 285 22.47 -9.94 -5.37
C LEU A 285 22.95 -11.32 -4.86
N GLY A 286 22.55 -11.70 -3.65
CA GLY A 286 22.96 -12.92 -2.97
C GLY A 286 23.84 -12.67 -1.75
N ASP A 287 24.30 -13.76 -1.13
CA ASP A 287 25.22 -13.76 0.02
C ASP A 287 24.67 -13.06 1.28
N ASN A 288 23.35 -12.90 1.36
CA ASN A 288 22.63 -12.20 2.42
C ASN A 288 23.06 -10.73 2.56
N LYS A 289 23.27 -10.05 1.43
CA LYS A 289 23.71 -8.64 1.40
C LYS A 289 22.77 -7.79 0.57
N LEU A 290 22.68 -6.51 0.94
CA LEU A 290 22.20 -5.48 0.03
C LEU A 290 23.37 -4.83 -0.67
N TRP A 291 23.20 -4.58 -1.95
CA TRP A 291 24.20 -3.99 -2.82
C TRP A 291 23.70 -2.68 -3.37
N ARG A 292 24.63 -1.76 -3.54
CA ARG A 292 24.45 -0.50 -4.26
C ARG A 292 25.07 -0.62 -5.64
N ILE A 293 24.28 -0.44 -6.69
CA ILE A 293 24.64 -0.63 -8.09
C ILE A 293 24.42 0.68 -8.84
N PRO A 294 25.46 1.27 -9.47
CA PRO A 294 25.26 2.44 -10.32
C PRO A 294 24.49 2.08 -11.58
N ALA A 295 23.36 2.74 -11.86
CA ALA A 295 22.56 2.44 -13.04
C ALA A 295 23.26 2.78 -14.37
N ALA A 296 24.25 3.68 -14.34
CA ALA A 296 25.10 4.00 -15.50
C ALA A 296 26.12 2.90 -15.83
N GLY A 297 26.23 1.87 -14.97
CA GLY A 297 27.28 0.85 -15.03
C GLY A 297 28.43 1.15 -14.08
N GLY A 298 29.19 0.10 -13.75
CA GLY A 298 30.26 0.14 -12.76
C GLY A 298 30.12 -1.01 -11.75
N PRO A 299 31.15 -1.27 -10.93
CA PRO A 299 31.11 -2.38 -9.99
C PRO A 299 30.08 -2.12 -8.87
N PRO A 300 29.24 -3.11 -8.51
CA PRO A 300 28.40 -3.04 -7.32
C PRO A 300 29.25 -2.91 -6.05
N THR A 301 28.78 -2.11 -5.10
CA THR A 301 29.39 -1.96 -3.77
C THR A 301 28.46 -2.51 -2.70
N VAL A 302 29.00 -3.15 -1.66
CA VAL A 302 28.19 -3.63 -0.54
C VAL A 302 27.58 -2.45 0.21
N LEU A 303 26.26 -2.49 0.41
CA LEU A 303 25.50 -1.51 1.16
C LEU A 303 25.25 -1.96 2.60
N LEU A 304 24.88 -3.24 2.76
CA LEU A 304 24.62 -3.88 4.05
C LEU A 304 25.05 -5.34 3.96
N ASP A 305 25.77 -5.82 4.98
CA ASP A 305 26.26 -7.21 5.04
C ASP A 305 25.62 -7.94 6.22
N LEU A 306 24.64 -8.81 5.95
CA LEU A 306 23.95 -9.63 6.95
C LEU A 306 24.41 -11.09 6.91
N LYS A 307 25.53 -11.40 6.24
CA LYS A 307 26.02 -12.77 6.06
C LYS A 307 26.19 -13.54 7.36
N ASN A 308 26.63 -12.86 8.42
CA ASN A 308 26.84 -13.46 9.74
C ASN A 308 25.58 -13.44 10.62
N GLU A 309 24.56 -12.67 10.24
CA GLU A 309 23.35 -12.47 11.04
C GLU A 309 22.28 -13.55 10.80
N ARG A 310 22.57 -14.50 9.90
CA ARG A 310 21.68 -15.64 9.64
C ARG A 310 20.27 -15.18 9.21
N SER A 311 20.23 -14.14 8.40
CA SER A 311 19.02 -13.47 7.93
C SER A 311 19.16 -13.05 6.47
N LEU A 312 18.04 -12.80 5.80
CA LEU A 312 17.96 -12.45 4.38
C LEU A 312 17.32 -11.07 4.22
N PRO A 313 18.02 -10.09 3.62
CA PRO A 313 17.41 -8.82 3.24
C PRO A 313 16.68 -8.96 1.91
N LEU A 314 15.36 -8.81 1.94
CA LEU A 314 14.45 -8.99 0.81
C LEU A 314 13.76 -7.68 0.42
N TRP A 315 13.50 -7.56 -0.88
CA TRP A 315 12.66 -6.54 -1.51
C TRP A 315 12.96 -5.13 -1.01
N PRO A 316 14.21 -4.64 -1.19
CA PRO A 316 14.57 -3.31 -0.76
C PRO A 316 13.75 -2.27 -1.54
N GLN A 317 13.39 -1.18 -0.88
CA GLN A 317 12.75 -0.01 -1.44
C GLN A 317 13.47 1.25 -1.01
N ILE A 318 13.89 2.04 -1.99
CA ILE A 318 14.50 3.35 -1.75
C ILE A 318 13.36 4.35 -1.57
N LEU A 319 13.37 5.06 -0.45
CA LEU A 319 12.42 6.12 -0.15
C LEU A 319 12.95 7.48 -0.66
N PRO A 320 12.07 8.48 -0.86
CA PRO A 320 12.48 9.80 -1.37
C PRO A 320 13.53 10.53 -0.53
N ASP A 321 13.67 10.18 0.75
CA ASP A 321 14.69 10.75 1.65
C ASP A 321 16.04 10.01 1.59
N GLY A 322 16.17 9.01 0.71
CA GLY A 322 17.35 8.16 0.58
C GLY A 322 17.42 7.00 1.59
N THR A 323 16.41 6.85 2.45
CA THR A 323 16.31 5.71 3.35
C THR A 323 15.95 4.45 2.57
N VAL A 324 16.62 3.33 2.86
CA VAL A 324 16.32 2.03 2.28
C VAL A 324 15.49 1.21 3.26
N LEU A 325 14.24 0.93 2.91
CA LEU A 325 13.37 0.00 3.62
C LEU A 325 13.57 -1.40 3.05
N PHE A 326 13.67 -2.44 3.88
CA PHE A 326 13.73 -3.82 3.39
C PHE A 326 13.08 -4.78 4.38
N THR A 327 12.67 -5.95 3.90
CA THR A 327 12.16 -7.04 4.75
C THR A 327 13.32 -7.93 5.15
N ASN A 328 13.60 -8.05 6.43
CA ASN A 328 14.62 -8.95 6.93
C ASN A 328 13.96 -10.25 7.43
N ILE A 329 14.32 -11.39 6.83
CA ILE A 329 13.74 -12.70 7.22
C ILE A 329 14.84 -13.59 7.77
N GLY A 330 14.71 -13.98 9.04
CA GLY A 330 15.57 -14.99 9.67
C GLY A 330 15.21 -16.42 9.23
N PHE A 331 16.07 -17.39 9.56
CA PHE A 331 15.83 -18.80 9.23
C PHE A 331 14.59 -19.44 9.89
N SER A 332 13.93 -18.77 10.84
CA SER A 332 12.63 -19.19 11.39
C SER A 332 11.47 -19.02 10.39
N GLY A 333 11.75 -18.47 9.22
CA GLY A 333 10.79 -18.30 8.13
C GLY A 333 10.03 -16.98 8.19
N PRO A 334 9.11 -16.74 7.23
CA PRO A 334 8.52 -15.43 7.00
C PRO A 334 7.68 -14.88 8.16
N ASN A 335 7.19 -15.75 9.05
CA ASN A 335 6.42 -15.34 10.23
C ASN A 335 7.26 -14.59 11.27
N GLY A 336 8.60 -14.72 11.22
CA GLY A 336 9.53 -13.99 12.08
C GLY A 336 10.15 -12.77 11.40
N GLY A 337 9.72 -12.42 10.18
CA GLY A 337 10.30 -11.33 9.43
C GLY A 337 10.08 -9.96 10.08
N THR A 338 11.09 -9.11 9.99
CA THR A 338 11.04 -7.70 10.42
C THR A 338 11.09 -6.79 9.20
N ILE A 339 10.56 -5.58 9.34
CA ILE A 339 10.79 -4.51 8.37
C ILE A 339 11.83 -3.59 8.99
N GLU A 340 12.93 -3.39 8.28
CA GLU A 340 14.06 -2.59 8.73
C GLU A 340 14.30 -1.43 7.77
N ALA A 341 14.80 -0.33 8.33
CA ALA A 341 15.08 0.89 7.59
C ALA A 341 16.53 1.30 7.83
N LEU A 342 17.26 1.53 6.76
CA LEU A 342 18.65 1.96 6.76
C LEU A 342 18.72 3.36 6.17
N SER A 343 18.93 4.36 7.01
CA SER A 343 19.03 5.77 6.58
C SER A 343 20.49 6.15 6.36
N PHE A 344 20.81 6.65 5.18
CA PHE A 344 22.11 7.23 4.87
C PHE A 344 21.97 8.74 4.90
N LYS A 345 22.41 9.39 5.98
CA LYS A 345 22.72 10.82 5.85
C LYS A 345 23.97 10.92 4.97
N PRO A 346 23.97 11.69 3.87
CA PRO A 346 25.23 12.06 3.26
C PRO A 346 26.06 12.76 4.34
N ASP A 347 27.29 12.29 4.54
CA ASP A 347 28.24 12.96 5.42
C ASP A 347 28.22 14.45 5.08
N LYS A 348 27.87 15.28 6.06
CA LYS A 348 28.04 16.73 5.94
C LYS A 348 29.54 16.95 5.80
N ARG A 349 30.00 17.20 4.57
CA ARG A 349 31.31 17.78 4.32
C ARG A 349 31.41 19.17 4.91
#